data_AF-A0A1G9LUC7-F1
#
_entry.id   AF-A0A1G9LUC7-F1
#
_cell.length_a   1.000
_cell.length_b   1.000
_cell.length_c   1.000
_cell.angle_alpha   90.00
_cell.angle_beta   90.00
_cell.angle_gamma   90.00
#
_symmetry.space_group_name_H-M   'P 1'
#
loop_
_entity.id
_entity.type
_entity.pdbx_description
1 polymer ?
#
loop_
_entity_poly.entity_id
_entity_poly.type
_entity_poly.pdbx_seq_one_letter_code
_entity_poly.pdbx_strand_id
1 'polypeptide(L)'
;VYDEDGVVVRSWPRSHAKDGAVGYRLDWNGLSFVWTGDGRPDELSRKYGEGADVFVTEMSGQDIGQLMTYKYGIPQELFNYTIDTHHTSHYAVGKLFADARPRLGMVTHYTQDEDIDAEMLAGIRAHYDGLFQWGIDVAVVNVTKEAIWYRKAVIPGKSGTVPPFRELQAEVEAGRLELPEEITLPNPRLTRADQQDQKYRDMEIDPREYYPEDVFRAPNGEWPKDLTIKVSDVLGPRDK
;
A
#
# COMPACT_ATOMS: atom_id res chain seq x y z
N VAL A 1 -8.59 15.56 -6.78
CA VAL A 1 -7.30 15.68 -6.06
C VAL A 1 -6.12 15.32 -6.95
N TYR A 2 -6.34 14.59 -8.05
CA TYR A 2 -5.34 14.34 -9.10
C TYR A 2 -6.09 14.19 -10.43
N ASP A 3 -5.56 14.74 -11.51
CA ASP A 3 -6.13 14.70 -12.87
C ASP A 3 -5.01 14.93 -13.88
N GLU A 4 -4.30 13.87 -14.23
CA GLU A 4 -3.16 13.89 -15.15
C GLU A 4 -3.12 12.57 -15.92
N ASP A 5 -2.63 12.60 -17.17
CA ASP A 5 -2.46 11.40 -18.03
C ASP A 5 -3.69 10.49 -18.15
N GLY A 6 -4.89 11.10 -18.10
CA GLY A 6 -6.18 10.40 -18.18
C GLY A 6 -6.57 9.63 -16.90
N VAL A 7 -5.77 9.73 -15.83
CA VAL A 7 -6.07 9.20 -14.50
C VAL A 7 -6.75 10.30 -13.69
N VAL A 8 -7.99 10.06 -13.25
CA VAL A 8 -8.73 11.00 -12.42
C VAL A 8 -8.92 10.41 -11.02
N VAL A 9 -8.41 11.08 -10.00
CA VAL A 9 -8.66 10.75 -8.60
C VAL A 9 -9.52 11.82 -7.93
N ARG A 10 -10.72 11.41 -7.53
CA ARG A 10 -11.69 12.21 -6.75
C ARG A 10 -11.62 11.82 -5.29
N SER A 11 -11.90 12.76 -4.40
CA SER A 11 -12.00 12.50 -2.96
C SER A 11 -13.29 13.06 -2.39
N TRP A 12 -13.77 12.48 -1.29
CA TRP A 12 -14.91 12.98 -0.51
C TRP A 12 -14.66 12.78 0.98
N PRO A 13 -15.26 13.62 1.86
CA PRO A 13 -15.13 13.45 3.30
C PRO A 13 -15.83 12.18 3.79
N ARG A 14 -15.29 11.58 4.84
CA ARG A 14 -15.83 10.39 5.53
C ARG A 14 -16.06 10.71 7.00
N SER A 15 -17.09 10.12 7.59
CA SER A 15 -17.41 10.28 9.01
C SER A 15 -16.63 9.25 9.83
N HIS A 16 -15.47 9.64 10.37
CA HIS A 16 -14.60 8.73 11.12
C HIS A 16 -13.81 9.46 12.22
N ALA A 17 -14.14 9.19 13.49
CA ALA A 17 -13.53 9.73 14.72
C ALA A 17 -13.49 11.27 14.86
N LYS A 18 -12.83 11.96 13.93
CA LYS A 18 -12.66 13.41 13.85
C LYS A 18 -12.64 13.86 12.38
N ASP A 19 -12.82 15.15 12.15
CA ASP A 19 -12.76 15.71 10.80
C ASP A 19 -11.41 15.45 10.12
N GLY A 20 -11.45 15.03 8.86
CA GLY A 20 -10.28 14.86 8.00
C GLY A 20 -10.22 13.53 7.23
N ALA A 21 -10.98 12.52 7.64
CA ALA A 21 -11.05 11.26 6.91
C ALA A 21 -11.68 11.46 5.52
N VAL A 22 -11.16 10.74 4.52
CA VAL A 22 -11.60 10.84 3.13
C VAL A 22 -11.61 9.49 2.44
N GLY A 23 -12.53 9.33 1.48
CA GLY A 23 -12.55 8.25 0.51
C GLY A 23 -12.03 8.73 -0.85
N TYR A 24 -11.62 7.79 -1.70
CA TYR A 24 -11.11 8.04 -3.03
C TYR A 24 -11.79 7.17 -4.09
N ARG A 25 -11.97 7.75 -5.28
CA ARG A 25 -12.31 7.04 -6.51
C ARG A 25 -11.27 7.40 -7.55
N LEU A 26 -10.64 6.38 -8.11
CA LEU A 26 -9.79 6.46 -9.28
C LEU A 26 -10.61 5.99 -10.49
N ASP A 27 -10.58 6.77 -11.57
CA ASP A 27 -11.07 6.35 -12.89
C ASP A 27 -9.92 6.50 -13.90
N TRP A 28 -9.69 5.47 -14.71
CA TRP A 28 -8.63 5.46 -15.73
C TRP A 28 -8.94 4.47 -16.85
N ASN A 29 -8.84 4.89 -18.11
CA ASN A 29 -9.02 4.03 -19.29
C ASN A 29 -10.34 3.22 -19.32
N GLY A 30 -11.40 3.77 -18.72
CA GLY A 30 -12.71 3.12 -18.60
C GLY A 30 -12.79 2.05 -17.51
N LEU A 31 -11.80 2.00 -16.62
CA LEU A 31 -11.79 1.21 -15.39
C LEU A 31 -11.84 2.14 -14.17
N SER A 32 -12.23 1.59 -13.03
CA SER A 32 -12.53 2.33 -11.82
C SER A 32 -12.19 1.55 -10.55
N PHE A 33 -11.65 2.25 -9.56
CA PHE A 33 -11.29 1.70 -8.26
C PHE A 33 -11.74 2.65 -7.16
N VAL A 34 -12.50 2.14 -6.21
CA VAL A 34 -13.03 2.89 -5.06
C VAL A 34 -12.38 2.37 -3.79
N TRP A 35 -11.87 3.29 -2.97
CA TRP A 35 -11.31 3.03 -1.66
C TRP A 35 -11.89 4.03 -0.66
N THR A 36 -12.75 3.59 0.25
CA THR A 36 -13.44 4.51 1.15
C THR A 36 -12.58 5.00 2.31
N GLY A 37 -11.45 4.34 2.58
CA GLY A 37 -10.78 4.43 3.88
C GLY A 37 -11.75 4.05 5.01
N ASP A 38 -11.58 4.69 6.15
CA ASP A 38 -12.38 4.43 7.35
C ASP A 38 -13.51 5.47 7.48
N GLY A 39 -14.64 5.02 7.98
CA GLY A 39 -15.79 5.81 8.35
C GLY A 39 -17.10 5.04 8.36
N ARG A 40 -18.13 5.65 8.94
CA ARG A 40 -19.52 5.19 8.86
C ARG A 40 -20.00 5.08 7.39
N PRO A 41 -21.02 4.25 7.09
CA PRO A 41 -21.65 4.26 5.78
C PRO A 41 -22.20 5.66 5.46
N ASP A 42 -21.94 6.16 4.25
CA ASP A 42 -22.44 7.48 3.83
C ASP A 42 -22.91 7.50 2.37
N GLU A 43 -23.66 8.55 2.04
CA GLU A 43 -24.27 8.74 0.72
C GLU A 43 -23.24 9.01 -0.38
N LEU A 44 -22.09 9.61 -0.06
CA LEU A 44 -21.06 9.91 -1.05
C LEU A 44 -20.35 8.65 -1.51
N SER A 45 -20.14 7.69 -0.61
CA SER A 45 -19.56 6.38 -0.92
C SER A 45 -20.53 5.54 -1.74
N ARG A 46 -21.85 5.68 -1.53
CA ARG A 46 -22.87 5.09 -2.41
C ARG A 46 -22.79 5.70 -3.81
N LYS A 47 -22.80 7.03 -3.90
CA LYS A 47 -22.74 7.78 -5.16
C LYS A 47 -21.46 7.52 -5.96
N TYR A 48 -20.30 7.65 -5.32
CA TYR A 48 -19.01 7.46 -5.98
C TYR A 48 -18.64 5.99 -6.13
N GLY A 49 -19.29 5.09 -5.39
CA GLY A 49 -19.19 3.65 -5.58
C GLY A 49 -19.89 3.12 -6.82
N GLU A 50 -20.88 3.85 -7.33
CA GLU A 50 -21.78 3.37 -8.39
C GLU A 50 -21.00 2.88 -9.62
N GLY A 51 -21.27 1.61 -9.98
CA GLY A 51 -20.72 0.93 -11.15
C GLY A 51 -19.21 0.67 -11.10
N ALA A 52 -18.56 0.78 -9.93
CA ALA A 52 -17.11 0.61 -9.83
C ALA A 52 -16.66 -0.82 -10.21
N ASP A 53 -15.48 -0.96 -10.82
CA ASP A 53 -14.94 -2.30 -11.09
C ASP A 53 -14.50 -2.98 -9.80
N VAL A 54 -13.82 -2.23 -8.93
CA VAL A 54 -13.45 -2.68 -7.58
C VAL A 54 -13.90 -1.64 -6.57
N PHE A 55 -14.67 -2.07 -5.58
CA PHE A 55 -15.06 -1.24 -4.44
C PHE A 55 -14.50 -1.85 -3.17
N VAL A 56 -13.53 -1.16 -2.55
CA VAL A 56 -12.97 -1.51 -1.24
C VAL A 56 -13.50 -0.59 -0.14
N THR A 57 -14.05 -1.17 0.93
CA THR A 57 -14.44 -0.44 2.14
C THR A 57 -13.90 -1.11 3.39
N GLU A 58 -13.72 -0.35 4.47
CA GLU A 58 -13.53 -0.95 5.79
C GLU A 58 -14.75 -1.80 6.19
N MET A 59 -14.55 -2.72 7.13
CA MET A 59 -15.63 -3.50 7.72
C MET A 59 -15.36 -3.76 9.20
N SER A 60 -16.42 -3.66 10.00
CA SER A 60 -16.45 -4.11 11.39
C SER A 60 -17.74 -4.90 11.68
N GLY A 61 -17.74 -5.77 12.68
CA GLY A 61 -18.95 -6.45 13.11
C GLY A 61 -19.74 -5.60 14.09
N GLN A 62 -21.05 -5.43 13.88
CA GLN A 62 -21.88 -4.54 14.73
C GLN A 62 -22.51 -5.27 15.91
N ASP A 63 -22.81 -6.55 15.75
CA ASP A 63 -23.49 -7.44 16.68
C ASP A 63 -22.55 -8.49 17.30
N ILE A 64 -21.26 -8.42 17.00
CA ILE A 64 -20.25 -9.36 17.51
C ILE A 64 -19.57 -8.91 18.80
N GLY A 65 -20.01 -7.82 19.45
CA GLY A 65 -19.34 -7.30 20.65
C GLY A 65 -19.20 -8.32 21.78
N GLN A 66 -20.16 -9.24 21.91
CA GLN A 66 -20.07 -10.35 22.86
C GLN A 66 -18.97 -11.35 22.48
N LEU A 67 -18.80 -11.67 21.19
CA LEU A 67 -17.72 -12.51 20.68
C LEU A 67 -16.37 -11.81 20.89
N MET A 68 -16.29 -10.50 20.63
CA MET A 68 -15.09 -9.70 20.88
C MET A 68 -14.72 -9.66 22.37
N THR A 69 -15.72 -9.66 23.26
CA THR A 69 -15.49 -9.80 24.70
C THR A 69 -14.86 -11.14 25.04
N TYR A 70 -15.42 -12.24 24.52
CA TYR A 70 -14.91 -13.58 24.81
C TYR A 70 -13.52 -13.82 24.27
N LYS A 71 -13.23 -13.30 23.06
CA LYS A 71 -11.99 -13.60 22.37
C LYS A 71 -10.84 -12.66 22.72
N TYR A 72 -11.14 -11.37 22.82
CA TYR A 72 -10.14 -10.32 22.96
C TYR A 72 -10.21 -9.59 24.30
N GLY A 73 -11.18 -9.92 25.16
CA GLY A 73 -11.38 -9.26 26.46
C GLY A 73 -11.84 -7.81 26.32
N ILE A 74 -12.36 -7.41 25.16
CA ILE A 74 -12.86 -6.05 24.91
C ILE A 74 -14.29 -5.97 25.45
N PRO A 75 -14.60 -5.10 26.43
CA PRO A 75 -15.98 -4.95 26.91
C PRO A 75 -16.96 -4.68 25.76
N GLN A 76 -18.06 -5.41 25.72
CA GLN A 76 -19.04 -5.35 24.63
C GLN A 76 -19.51 -3.93 24.33
N GLU A 77 -19.84 -3.15 25.37
CA GLU A 77 -20.32 -1.79 25.23
C GLU A 77 -19.26 -0.87 24.60
N LEU A 78 -17.97 -1.08 24.94
CA LEU A 78 -16.87 -0.31 24.37
C LEU A 78 -16.66 -0.64 22.89
N PHE A 79 -16.74 -1.93 22.54
CA PHE A 79 -16.62 -2.37 21.15
C PHE A 79 -17.79 -1.82 20.32
N ASN A 80 -19.03 -2.05 20.75
CA ASN A 80 -20.22 -1.61 20.04
C ASN A 80 -20.23 -0.09 19.89
N TYR A 81 -19.89 0.67 20.95
CA TYR A 81 -19.78 2.13 20.86
C TYR A 81 -18.81 2.56 19.76
N THR A 82 -17.62 1.96 19.72
CA THR A 82 -16.61 2.25 18.69
C THR A 82 -17.16 1.98 17.29
N ILE A 83 -17.76 0.80 17.09
CA ILE A 83 -18.30 0.42 15.78
C ILE A 83 -19.45 1.31 15.36
N ASP A 84 -20.39 1.59 16.26
CA ASP A 84 -21.61 2.37 16.00
C ASP A 84 -21.33 3.86 15.76
N THR A 85 -20.19 4.38 16.23
CA THR A 85 -19.86 5.81 16.06
C THR A 85 -18.91 6.09 14.90
N HIS A 86 -18.04 5.15 14.51
CA HIS A 86 -16.94 5.46 13.58
C HIS A 86 -16.74 4.51 12.40
N HIS A 87 -17.36 3.32 12.41
CA HIS A 87 -17.02 2.26 11.46
C HIS A 87 -18.21 1.81 10.60
N THR A 88 -17.92 1.19 9.46
CA THR A 88 -18.94 0.55 8.63
C THR A 88 -19.18 -0.88 9.10
N SER A 89 -20.42 -1.18 9.49
CA SER A 89 -20.79 -2.54 9.88
C SER A 89 -20.85 -3.49 8.68
N HIS A 90 -20.57 -4.78 8.86
CA HIS A 90 -20.71 -5.82 7.84
C HIS A 90 -22.09 -5.82 7.13
N TYR A 91 -23.20 -5.55 7.82
CA TYR A 91 -24.50 -5.28 7.16
C TYR A 91 -24.47 -4.04 6.26
N ALA A 92 -23.92 -2.93 6.77
CA ALA A 92 -23.80 -1.70 6.01
C ALA A 92 -22.86 -1.85 4.80
N VAL A 93 -21.80 -2.66 4.90
CA VAL A 93 -20.94 -3.05 3.76
C VAL A 93 -21.78 -3.73 2.69
N GLY A 94 -22.56 -4.75 3.07
CA GLY A 94 -23.49 -5.41 2.15
C GLY A 94 -24.43 -4.42 1.48
N LYS A 95 -25.00 -3.48 2.24
CA LYS A 95 -25.89 -2.45 1.70
C LYS A 95 -25.17 -1.50 0.72
N LEU A 96 -23.97 -1.02 1.07
CA LEU A 96 -23.16 -0.18 0.19
C LEU A 96 -22.85 -0.88 -1.14
N PHE A 97 -22.45 -2.16 -1.10
CA PHE A 97 -22.19 -2.93 -2.32
C PHE A 97 -23.46 -3.22 -3.12
N ALA A 98 -24.59 -3.48 -2.46
CA ALA A 98 -25.86 -3.69 -3.12
C ALA A 98 -26.30 -2.44 -3.90
N ASP A 99 -26.08 -1.25 -3.34
CA ASP A 99 -26.42 0.01 -3.98
C ASP A 99 -25.43 0.41 -5.07
N ALA A 100 -24.14 0.23 -4.82
CA ALA A 100 -23.08 0.58 -5.76
C ALA A 100 -22.95 -0.41 -6.94
N ARG A 101 -23.40 -1.66 -6.76
CA ARG A 101 -23.30 -2.77 -7.72
C ARG A 101 -21.91 -2.88 -8.38
N PRO A 102 -20.82 -2.98 -7.60
CA PRO A 102 -19.49 -3.12 -8.18
C PRO A 102 -19.31 -4.49 -8.83
N ARG A 103 -18.35 -4.62 -9.76
CA ARG A 103 -17.97 -5.93 -10.34
C ARG A 103 -17.31 -6.83 -9.29
N LEU A 104 -16.58 -6.24 -8.35
CA LEU A 104 -16.01 -6.90 -7.17
C LEU A 104 -16.12 -5.97 -5.96
N GLY A 105 -16.87 -6.40 -4.94
CA GLY A 105 -16.82 -5.80 -3.61
C GLY A 105 -15.71 -6.42 -2.76
N MET A 106 -14.95 -5.60 -2.05
CA MET A 106 -13.90 -6.08 -1.15
C MET A 106 -13.90 -5.34 0.18
N VAL A 107 -13.44 -6.03 1.23
CA VAL A 107 -13.27 -5.41 2.54
C VAL A 107 -11.80 -5.37 2.97
N THR A 108 -11.46 -4.26 3.64
CA THR A 108 -10.21 -4.04 4.37
C THR A 108 -10.52 -3.77 5.85
N HIS A 109 -9.48 -3.60 6.66
CA HIS A 109 -9.58 -3.04 8.00
C HIS A 109 -10.65 -3.71 8.88
N TYR A 110 -10.72 -5.04 8.79
CA TYR A 110 -11.55 -5.88 9.65
C TYR A 110 -10.66 -6.85 10.42
N THR A 111 -11.13 -7.32 11.57
CA THR A 111 -10.43 -8.37 12.32
C THR A 111 -10.62 -9.68 11.57
N GLN A 112 -9.66 -10.05 10.73
CA GLN A 112 -9.69 -11.31 10.00
C GLN A 112 -9.38 -12.46 10.94
N ASP A 113 -10.37 -13.31 11.16
CA ASP A 113 -10.33 -14.32 12.20
C ASP A 113 -11.41 -15.38 11.97
N GLU A 114 -10.97 -16.64 11.86
CA GLU A 114 -11.80 -17.80 11.52
C GLU A 114 -13.04 -17.96 12.42
N ASP A 115 -12.97 -17.51 13.68
CA ASP A 115 -14.08 -17.62 14.63
C ASP A 115 -15.22 -16.61 14.37
N ILE A 116 -14.95 -15.52 13.64
CA ILE A 116 -15.93 -14.45 13.37
C ILE A 116 -16.17 -14.19 11.87
N ASP A 117 -15.32 -14.72 11.00
CA ASP A 117 -15.40 -14.54 9.55
C ASP A 117 -16.78 -14.98 8.98
N ALA A 118 -17.32 -16.10 9.46
CA ALA A 118 -18.62 -16.60 9.00
C ALA A 118 -19.78 -15.63 9.30
N GLU A 119 -19.78 -15.02 10.48
CA GLU A 119 -20.78 -14.03 10.89
C GLU A 119 -20.64 -12.76 10.05
N MET A 120 -19.40 -12.29 9.83
CA MET A 120 -19.12 -11.14 8.98
C MET A 120 -19.60 -11.36 7.54
N LEU A 121 -19.34 -12.54 6.99
CA LEU A 121 -19.83 -12.90 5.65
C LEU A 121 -21.36 -12.91 5.63
N ALA A 122 -22.01 -13.52 6.63
CA ALA A 122 -23.46 -13.60 6.69
C ALA A 122 -24.11 -12.21 6.67
N GLY A 123 -23.60 -11.25 7.44
CA GLY A 123 -24.15 -9.90 7.43
C GLY A 123 -23.91 -9.13 6.12
N ILE A 124 -22.79 -9.33 5.43
CA ILE A 124 -22.62 -8.82 4.05
C ILE A 124 -23.68 -9.43 3.13
N ARG A 125 -23.89 -10.75 3.21
CA ARG A 125 -24.84 -11.50 2.38
C ARG A 125 -26.30 -11.18 2.69
N ALA A 126 -26.60 -10.50 3.80
CA ALA A 126 -27.95 -9.99 4.07
C ALA A 126 -28.42 -8.99 3.01
N HIS A 127 -27.50 -8.31 2.32
CA HIS A 127 -27.83 -7.30 1.32
C HIS A 127 -27.11 -7.49 -0.03
N TYR A 128 -25.96 -8.17 -0.07
CA TYR A 128 -25.14 -8.27 -1.29
C TYR A 128 -24.92 -9.73 -1.75
N ASP A 129 -25.38 -10.03 -2.95
CA ASP A 129 -25.26 -11.32 -3.62
C ASP A 129 -24.11 -11.37 -4.65
N GLY A 130 -23.46 -10.23 -4.92
CA GLY A 130 -22.40 -10.12 -5.93
C GLY A 130 -21.06 -10.74 -5.53
N LEU A 131 -20.09 -10.64 -6.43
CA LEU A 131 -18.74 -11.15 -6.21
C LEU A 131 -18.10 -10.36 -5.06
N PHE A 132 -17.66 -11.09 -4.04
CA PHE A 132 -17.11 -10.53 -2.81
C PHE A 132 -15.80 -11.22 -2.46
N GLN A 133 -14.83 -10.47 -1.96
CA GLN A 133 -13.57 -11.02 -1.47
C GLN A 133 -13.00 -10.22 -0.29
N TRP A 134 -12.39 -10.93 0.67
CA TRP A 134 -11.63 -10.35 1.76
C TRP A 134 -10.17 -10.84 1.77
N GLY A 135 -9.41 -10.42 2.78
CA GLY A 135 -8.01 -10.82 2.94
C GLY A 135 -7.12 -10.08 1.97
N ILE A 136 -6.96 -8.78 2.19
CA ILE A 136 -6.21 -7.88 1.31
C ILE A 136 -4.69 -8.04 1.39
N ASP A 137 -4.18 -8.68 2.45
CA ASP A 137 -2.74 -8.94 2.59
C ASP A 137 -2.23 -9.72 1.38
N VAL A 138 -1.26 -9.13 0.68
CA VAL A 138 -0.68 -9.68 -0.55
C VAL A 138 -1.71 -10.01 -1.64
N ALA A 139 -2.91 -9.44 -1.57
CA ALA A 139 -3.95 -9.61 -2.57
C ALA A 139 -3.56 -8.93 -3.87
N VAL A 140 -3.88 -9.59 -4.98
CA VAL A 140 -3.76 -9.06 -6.33
C VAL A 140 -5.11 -9.21 -6.99
N VAL A 141 -5.69 -8.08 -7.38
CA VAL A 141 -6.88 -8.05 -8.24
C VAL A 141 -6.44 -7.60 -9.62
N ASN A 142 -6.67 -8.45 -10.61
CA ASN A 142 -6.50 -8.08 -12.00
C ASN A 142 -7.86 -7.69 -12.56
N VAL A 143 -7.89 -6.53 -13.24
CA VAL A 143 -9.11 -5.95 -13.80
C VAL A 143 -8.87 -5.66 -15.28
N THR A 144 -9.71 -6.25 -16.14
CA THR A 144 -9.86 -5.86 -17.55
C THR A 144 -11.30 -5.43 -17.77
N LYS A 145 -11.63 -4.91 -18.96
CA LYS A 145 -13.03 -4.54 -19.29
C LYS A 145 -13.96 -5.77 -19.31
N GLU A 146 -13.42 -6.95 -19.58
CA GLU A 146 -14.14 -8.20 -19.77
C GLU A 146 -14.11 -9.11 -18.54
N ALA A 147 -13.04 -9.08 -17.75
CA ALA A 147 -12.84 -10.01 -16.65
C ALA A 147 -12.26 -9.33 -15.41
N ILE A 148 -12.56 -9.93 -14.25
CA ILE A 148 -12.01 -9.54 -12.96
C ILE A 148 -11.72 -10.80 -12.15
N TRP A 149 -10.54 -10.88 -11.52
CA TRP A 149 -10.20 -12.02 -10.68
C TRP A 149 -9.24 -11.62 -9.55
N TYR A 150 -9.36 -12.35 -8.45
CA TYR A 150 -8.56 -12.18 -7.26
C TYR A 150 -7.57 -13.34 -7.09
N ARG A 151 -6.35 -13.03 -6.65
CA ARG A 151 -5.32 -13.99 -6.27
C ARG A 151 -4.53 -13.47 -5.07
N LYS A 152 -3.79 -14.37 -4.41
CA LYS A 152 -2.74 -14.01 -3.45
C LYS A 152 -1.40 -14.05 -4.16
N ALA A 153 -0.57 -13.02 -3.97
CA ALA A 153 0.81 -13.05 -4.41
C ALA A 153 1.61 -14.05 -3.56
N VAL A 154 2.45 -14.83 -4.22
CA VAL A 154 3.47 -15.64 -3.54
C VAL A 154 4.69 -14.75 -3.35
N ILE A 155 4.94 -14.34 -2.11
CA ILE A 155 6.06 -13.46 -1.76
C ILE A 155 7.20 -14.32 -1.17
N PRO A 156 8.47 -14.06 -1.50
CA PRO A 156 9.58 -14.74 -0.86
C PRO A 156 9.61 -14.44 0.65
N GLY A 157 9.95 -15.44 1.47
CA GLY A 157 10.05 -15.27 2.93
C GLY A 157 11.15 -14.31 3.39
N LYS A 158 12.01 -13.87 2.47
CA LYS A 158 13.00 -12.81 2.67
C LYS A 158 12.97 -11.89 1.45
N SER A 159 12.88 -10.58 1.68
CA SER A 159 12.96 -9.57 0.64
C SER A 159 14.32 -8.85 0.66
N GLY A 160 14.71 -8.31 -0.48
CA GLY A 160 15.84 -7.41 -0.63
C GLY A 160 15.49 -6.32 -1.63
N THR A 161 16.30 -5.27 -1.72
CA THR A 161 16.09 -4.20 -2.70
C THR A 161 16.28 -4.75 -4.12
N VAL A 162 15.25 -4.62 -4.96
CA VAL A 162 15.41 -4.82 -6.40
C VAL A 162 15.91 -3.49 -6.98
N PRO A 163 17.12 -3.46 -7.58
CA PRO A 163 17.57 -2.24 -8.22
C PRO A 163 16.70 -1.96 -9.45
N PRO A 164 16.30 -0.70 -9.72
CA PRO A 164 15.42 -0.33 -10.84
C PRO A 164 16.00 -0.66 -12.22
N PHE A 165 17.27 -1.05 -12.23
CA PHE A 165 18.13 -1.31 -13.36
C PHE A 165 17.64 -2.42 -14.28
N ARG A 166 16.96 -3.45 -13.75
CA ARG A 166 16.43 -4.55 -14.57
C ARG A 166 15.24 -4.12 -15.42
N GLU A 167 14.31 -3.40 -14.81
CA GLU A 167 13.12 -2.89 -15.48
C GLU A 167 13.49 -1.79 -16.48
N LEU A 168 14.40 -0.89 -16.12
CA LEU A 168 14.92 0.14 -17.02
C LEU A 168 15.58 -0.47 -18.26
N GLN A 169 16.40 -1.52 -18.09
CA GLN A 169 17.05 -2.21 -19.21
C GLN A 169 16.01 -2.81 -20.17
N ALA A 170 14.95 -3.44 -19.66
CA ALA A 170 13.88 -3.99 -20.49
C ALA A 170 13.14 -2.90 -21.31
N GLU A 171 12.94 -1.72 -20.73
CA GLU A 171 12.35 -0.58 -21.44
C GLU A 171 13.29 -0.02 -22.53
N VAL A 172 14.60 -0.01 -22.30
CA VAL A 172 15.61 0.35 -23.33
C VAL A 172 15.61 -0.68 -24.46
N GLU A 173 15.64 -1.98 -24.14
CA GLU A 173 15.58 -3.06 -25.14
C GLU A 173 14.29 -3.02 -25.97
N ALA A 174 13.19 -2.59 -25.35
CA ALA A 174 11.92 -2.39 -26.03
C ALA A 174 11.82 -1.04 -26.79
N GLY A 175 12.87 -0.21 -26.77
CA GLY A 175 12.93 1.08 -27.45
C GLY A 175 11.99 2.14 -26.88
N ARG A 176 11.51 1.97 -25.64
CA ARG A 176 10.58 2.91 -24.96
C ARG A 176 11.29 3.93 -24.10
N LEU A 177 12.59 3.73 -23.83
CA LEU A 177 13.40 4.58 -23.00
C LEU A 177 14.81 4.69 -23.59
N GLU A 178 15.35 5.91 -23.65
CA GLU A 178 16.77 6.14 -23.89
C GLU A 178 17.43 6.54 -22.58
N LEU A 179 18.56 5.92 -22.25
CA LEU A 179 19.32 6.23 -21.05
C LEU A 179 20.58 7.01 -21.42
N PRO A 180 21.01 7.98 -20.59
CA PRO A 180 22.26 8.67 -20.82
C PRO A 180 23.44 7.71 -20.67
N GLU A 181 24.57 8.00 -21.33
CA GLU A 181 25.79 7.19 -21.19
C GLU A 181 26.35 7.27 -19.77
N GLU A 182 26.21 8.43 -19.14
CA GLU A 182 26.71 8.72 -17.80
C GLU A 182 25.63 9.40 -16.94
N ILE A 183 25.69 9.15 -15.63
CA ILE A 183 24.85 9.83 -14.65
C ILE A 183 25.74 10.43 -13.56
N THR A 184 25.49 11.70 -13.25
CA THR A 184 26.10 12.38 -12.10
C THR A 184 25.22 12.20 -10.89
N LEU A 185 25.77 11.55 -9.85
CA LEU A 185 25.07 11.37 -8.58
C LEU A 185 24.96 12.71 -7.86
N PRO A 186 23.80 13.03 -7.25
CA PRO A 186 23.63 14.28 -6.54
C PRO A 186 24.60 14.35 -5.35
N ASN A 187 25.24 15.51 -5.18
CA ASN A 187 26.07 15.75 -4.00
C ASN A 187 25.21 15.69 -2.73
N PRO A 188 25.76 15.16 -1.61
CA PRO A 188 25.09 15.24 -0.33
C PRO A 188 24.89 16.72 0.05
N ARG A 189 23.72 17.05 0.59
CA ARG A 189 23.39 18.42 1.03
C ARG A 189 24.30 18.91 2.16
N LEU A 190 24.78 17.99 2.98
CA LEU A 190 25.65 18.22 4.12
C LEU A 190 26.81 17.22 4.07
N THR A 191 28.03 17.68 4.32
CA THR A 191 29.18 16.79 4.45
C THR A 191 29.07 15.94 5.72
N ARG A 192 29.92 14.92 5.85
CA ARG A 192 30.02 14.18 7.11
C ARG A 192 30.40 15.11 8.28
N ALA A 193 31.28 16.08 8.05
CA ALA A 193 31.72 17.02 9.06
C ALA A 193 30.60 17.98 9.51
N ASP A 194 29.69 18.34 8.61
CA ASP A 194 28.52 19.17 8.95
C ASP A 194 27.49 18.41 9.79
N GLN A 195 27.42 17.09 9.63
CA GLN A 195 26.46 16.23 10.32
C GLN A 195 26.99 15.69 11.66
N GLN A 196 28.31 15.56 11.80
CA GLN A 196 28.93 14.86 12.92
C GLN A 196 30.09 15.65 13.54
N ASP A 197 29.92 16.02 14.81
CA ASP A 197 30.96 16.62 15.65
C ASP A 197 32.26 15.82 15.58
N GLN A 198 33.38 16.53 15.54
CA GLN A 198 34.73 15.94 15.49
C GLN A 198 34.96 14.92 16.62
N LYS A 199 34.46 15.20 17.84
CA LYS A 199 34.65 14.33 19.01
C LYS A 199 34.15 12.89 18.80
N TYR A 200 33.11 12.68 17.98
CA TYR A 200 32.61 11.34 17.69
C TYR A 200 33.45 10.62 16.65
N ARG A 201 34.12 11.37 15.76
CA ARG A 201 35.06 10.84 14.77
C ARG A 201 36.39 10.47 15.42
N ASP A 202 36.79 11.22 16.44
CA ASP A 202 38.00 10.94 17.23
C ASP A 202 37.90 9.67 18.08
N MET A 203 36.67 9.18 18.33
CA MET A 203 36.42 7.93 19.05
C MET A 203 36.51 6.67 18.17
N GLU A 204 36.68 6.82 16.85
CA GLU A 204 36.72 5.69 15.92
C GLU A 204 38.01 4.87 16.12
N ILE A 205 37.88 3.54 16.16
CA ILE A 205 39.03 2.62 16.24
C ILE A 205 39.85 2.74 14.95
N ASP A 206 41.19 2.66 15.03
CA ASP A 206 42.03 2.66 13.84
C ASP A 206 41.59 1.52 12.92
N PRO A 207 41.22 1.79 11.65
CA PRO A 207 40.83 0.75 10.69
C PRO A 207 41.83 -0.39 10.55
N ARG A 208 43.11 -0.17 10.82
CA ARG A 208 44.14 -1.22 10.82
C ARG A 208 43.98 -2.25 11.92
N GLU A 209 43.27 -1.93 13.00
CA GLU A 209 43.00 -2.88 14.08
C GLU A 209 41.94 -3.92 13.69
N TYR A 210 41.07 -3.63 12.71
CA TYR A 210 39.95 -4.51 12.35
C TYR A 210 39.90 -4.95 10.87
N TYR A 211 40.67 -4.34 9.97
CA TYR A 211 40.84 -4.85 8.60
C TYR A 211 42.08 -5.76 8.51
N PRO A 212 41.98 -6.95 7.86
CA PRO A 212 43.16 -7.72 7.49
C PRO A 212 44.08 -6.93 6.55
N GLU A 213 45.40 -7.09 6.70
CA GLU A 213 46.40 -6.31 5.96
C GLU A 213 46.30 -6.47 4.44
N ASP A 214 45.97 -7.68 3.97
CA ASP A 214 45.88 -8.04 2.56
C ASP A 214 44.66 -7.44 1.84
N VAL A 215 43.67 -6.96 2.59
CA VAL A 215 42.48 -6.28 2.06
C VAL A 215 42.30 -4.87 2.61
N PHE A 216 43.32 -4.32 3.29
CA PHE A 216 43.23 -3.01 3.91
C PHE A 216 43.00 -1.91 2.87
N ARG A 217 41.88 -1.21 3.01
CA ARG A 217 41.60 0.06 2.34
C ARG A 217 41.26 1.09 3.39
N ALA A 218 41.99 2.21 3.40
CA ALA A 218 41.66 3.34 4.25
C ALA A 218 40.21 3.79 3.99
N PRO A 219 39.35 3.87 5.03
CA PRO A 219 38.00 4.42 4.88
C PRO A 219 38.06 5.86 4.37
N ASN A 220 37.28 6.17 3.33
CA ASN A 220 37.14 7.53 2.83
C ASN A 220 35.87 8.15 3.44
N GLY A 221 36.04 9.17 4.28
CA GLY A 221 34.93 9.92 4.87
C GLY A 221 34.37 11.05 3.99
N GLU A 222 34.99 11.29 2.83
CA GLU A 222 34.63 12.37 1.91
C GLU A 222 33.93 11.83 0.68
N TRP A 223 32.74 12.38 0.40
CA TRP A 223 32.01 12.07 -0.82
C TRP A 223 32.68 12.78 -2.02
N PRO A 224 33.01 12.06 -3.12
CA PRO A 224 33.55 12.67 -4.32
C PRO A 224 32.52 13.64 -4.91
N LYS A 225 32.92 14.90 -5.04
CA LYS A 225 32.05 15.95 -5.59
C LYS A 225 31.73 15.64 -7.06
N ASP A 226 30.44 15.75 -7.41
CA ASP A 226 29.91 15.56 -8.75
C ASP A 226 30.32 14.19 -9.33
N LEU A 227 30.21 13.14 -8.50
CA LEU A 227 30.57 11.78 -8.90
C LEU A 227 29.74 11.33 -10.11
N THR A 228 30.40 11.21 -11.24
CA THR A 228 29.84 10.67 -12.48
C THR A 228 30.20 9.19 -12.62
N ILE A 229 29.21 8.38 -12.97
CA ILE A 229 29.37 6.95 -13.27
C ILE A 229 28.83 6.66 -14.66
N LYS A 230 29.38 5.65 -15.32
CA LYS A 230 28.78 5.12 -16.54
C LYS A 230 27.55 4.32 -16.19
N VAL A 231 26.48 4.56 -16.92
CA VAL A 231 25.23 3.83 -16.74
C VAL A 231 25.42 2.34 -17.04
N SER A 232 26.29 1.99 -17.99
CA SER A 232 26.66 0.61 -18.30
C SER A 232 27.26 -0.17 -17.13
N ASP A 233 27.95 0.50 -16.20
CA ASP A 233 28.65 -0.16 -15.09
C ASP A 233 27.67 -0.66 -14.02
N VAL A 234 26.45 -0.12 -14.00
CA VAL A 234 25.39 -0.47 -13.04
C VAL A 234 24.18 -1.16 -13.68
N LEU A 235 23.96 -0.97 -14.99
CA LEU A 235 22.89 -1.57 -15.77
C LEU A 235 23.32 -2.76 -16.65
N GLY A 236 24.61 -3.05 -16.77
CA GLY A 236 25.10 -4.07 -17.69
C GLY A 236 24.52 -5.46 -17.43
N PRO A 237 24.43 -6.33 -18.47
CA PRO A 237 24.07 -7.71 -18.27
C PRO A 237 25.04 -8.31 -17.26
N ARG A 238 24.52 -8.76 -16.12
CA ARG A 238 25.30 -9.62 -15.24
C ARG A 238 25.47 -10.91 -16.02
N ASP A 239 26.68 -11.17 -16.51
CA ASP A 239 27.02 -12.48 -17.07
C ASP A 239 26.52 -13.56 -16.10
N LYS A 240 25.79 -14.52 -16.65
CA LYS A 240 25.10 -15.59 -15.91
C LYS A 240 26.05 -16.45 -15.10
#